data_AF-A0A2N6NLG4-F1
#
_entry.id   AF-A0A2N6NLG4-F1
#
_cell.length_a   1.000
_cell.length_b   1.000
_cell.length_c   1.000
_cell.angle_alpha   90.00
_cell.angle_beta   90.00
_cell.angle_gamma   90.00
#
_symmetry.space_group_name_H-M   'P 1'
#
loop_
_entity.id
_entity.type
_entity.pdbx_description
1 polymer ?
#
loop_
_entity_poly.entity_id
_entity_poly.type
_entity_poly.pdbx_seq_one_letter_code
_entity_poly.pdbx_strand_id
1 'polypeptide(L)'
;MEMSMNIKEKFSLLKDVASDRFVNVIVEVVKKPYDLGDRFTLWISDYTEHPNFFNFAIQGLGSHAPSDPYNYGVCSSTTDADWSGPYGKHSMQITCWQPHAEAIRANDISVGSWVSIRNLQIKFGRNSSNLEGFLRGDQLYPNKIYISVLDPHEDGDSMDSRLKETIRRRRDYNLEKKKQLKSLKDAANAGQKRRAALQDDSKPRKKNAKERRAEKRQAAGDAAVLKPSSKKGQPLIPEPVVPGIKFNPTIKCENEKQPLSTVPELLEQIYVDTVIGKDAAKLPLPFINANYRASVRVKDYLPHKLEGFAYPKLKGNINDCLSDEEHEPSDDEDANEMARFVSREKIAGWEWRFYLLLEDVRDSETEPKDHVWVTVDNHAAQCLLSMDACDLRNSKDTLSTLRQKLFYLWGDLEERKSQKLLRIEKAEKQARAHAAPADSDDEEVSAAVEPTNIPFTCCIKQYGVKLREADAGKADAGEGKRWQRMYGLFGTQISL
;
A
#
# COMPACT_ATOMS: atom_id res chain seq x y z
N MET A 1 42.11 28.78 -14.75
CA MET A 1 42.42 27.37 -15.04
C MET A 1 41.46 26.53 -14.20
N GLU A 2 40.22 26.38 -14.69
CA GLU A 2 39.18 25.59 -14.02
C GLU A 2 39.44 24.11 -14.31
N MET A 3 39.84 23.34 -13.30
CA MET A 3 39.85 21.88 -13.41
C MET A 3 38.44 21.39 -13.13
N SER A 4 37.77 20.96 -14.19
CA SER A 4 36.51 20.22 -14.13
C SER A 4 36.69 18.94 -13.31
N MET A 5 36.08 18.89 -12.13
CA MET A 5 35.99 17.69 -11.30
C MET A 5 35.12 16.66 -12.03
N ASN A 6 35.77 15.75 -12.74
CA ASN A 6 35.13 14.60 -13.35
C ASN A 6 34.75 13.62 -12.21
N ILE A 7 33.60 13.86 -11.56
CA ILE A 7 33.04 12.96 -10.55
C ILE A 7 32.59 11.70 -11.29
N LYS A 8 33.52 10.76 -11.50
CA LYS A 8 33.16 9.41 -11.90
C LYS A 8 32.25 8.86 -10.81
N GLU A 9 31.03 8.49 -11.18
CA GLU A 9 30.12 7.79 -10.29
C GLU A 9 30.84 6.54 -9.75
N LYS A 10 31.13 6.51 -8.45
CA LYS A 10 31.76 5.36 -7.77
C LYS A 10 30.77 4.25 -7.44
N PHE A 11 29.48 4.48 -7.70
CA PHE A 11 28.44 3.49 -7.42
C PHE A 11 28.56 2.30 -8.36
N SER A 12 28.43 1.09 -7.82
CA SER A 12 28.47 -0.16 -8.58
C SER A 12 27.44 -1.14 -8.02
N LEU A 13 26.86 -1.95 -8.90
CA LEU A 13 26.15 -3.15 -8.48
C LEU A 13 27.15 -4.26 -8.16
N LEU A 14 26.77 -5.22 -7.32
CA LEU A 14 27.66 -6.32 -6.93
C LEU A 14 28.02 -7.22 -8.11
N LYS A 15 27.15 -7.38 -9.11
CA LYS A 15 27.46 -8.08 -10.37
C LYS A 15 28.55 -7.40 -11.23
N ASP A 16 28.83 -6.12 -11.01
CA ASP A 16 29.75 -5.32 -11.82
C ASP A 16 31.08 -5.03 -11.08
N VAL A 17 31.25 -5.56 -9.87
CA VAL A 17 32.48 -5.36 -9.09
C VAL A 17 33.64 -6.17 -9.65
N ALA A 18 34.84 -5.59 -9.57
CA ALA A 18 36.07 -6.24 -10.01
C ALA A 18 37.16 -6.06 -8.94
N SER A 19 38.13 -6.98 -8.93
CA SER A 19 39.29 -6.90 -8.03
C SER A 19 40.04 -5.57 -8.19
N ASP A 20 40.63 -5.12 -7.08
CA ASP A 20 41.50 -3.96 -6.97
C ASP A 20 40.82 -2.62 -7.31
N ARG A 21 39.50 -2.55 -7.10
CA ARG A 21 38.71 -1.32 -7.23
C ARG A 21 38.10 -0.89 -5.91
N PHE A 22 37.83 0.41 -5.81
CA PHE A 22 37.05 1.00 -4.72
C PHE A 22 35.67 1.39 -5.25
N VAL A 23 34.62 0.87 -4.63
CA VAL A 23 33.24 1.06 -5.08
C VAL A 23 32.36 1.59 -3.94
N ASN A 24 31.24 2.19 -4.31
CA ASN A 24 30.14 2.48 -3.41
C ASN A 24 28.99 1.51 -3.73
N VAL A 25 28.36 0.93 -2.71
CA VAL A 25 27.30 -0.06 -2.87
C VAL A 25 26.15 0.23 -1.91
N ILE A 26 24.94 -0.14 -2.31
CA ILE A 26 23.75 -0.18 -1.45
C ILE A 26 23.29 -1.63 -1.40
N VAL A 27 23.21 -2.19 -0.20
CA VAL A 27 23.05 -3.62 0.03
C VAL A 27 22.26 -3.90 1.29
N GLU A 28 21.66 -5.10 1.36
CA GLU A 28 21.07 -5.66 2.56
C GLU A 28 22.09 -6.56 3.27
N VAL A 29 22.10 -6.52 4.60
CA VAL A 29 22.83 -7.49 5.43
C VAL A 29 22.00 -8.78 5.53
N VAL A 30 22.50 -9.87 4.95
CA VAL A 30 21.74 -11.13 4.77
C VAL A 30 22.09 -12.24 5.76
N LYS A 31 23.13 -12.03 6.58
CA LYS A 31 23.52 -12.93 7.66
C LYS A 31 23.90 -12.15 8.90
N LYS A 32 23.70 -12.77 10.06
CA LYS A 32 24.05 -12.18 11.35
C LYS A 32 25.50 -11.71 11.33
N PRO A 33 25.77 -10.42 11.61
CA PRO A 33 27.12 -9.90 11.74
C PRO A 33 27.94 -10.73 12.72
N TYR A 34 29.19 -11.00 12.36
CA TYR A 34 30.12 -11.69 13.23
C TYR A 34 31.14 -10.68 13.77
N ASP A 35 31.06 -10.42 15.07
CA ASP A 35 31.95 -9.49 15.80
C ASP A 35 33.23 -10.23 16.21
N LEU A 36 34.38 -9.74 15.74
CA LEU A 36 35.72 -10.22 16.12
C LEU A 36 36.42 -9.26 17.10
N GLY A 37 35.71 -8.26 17.60
CA GLY A 37 36.23 -7.20 18.48
C GLY A 37 36.84 -6.04 17.69
N ASP A 38 37.96 -6.31 16.99
CA ASP A 38 38.69 -5.31 16.19
C ASP A 38 38.05 -5.04 14.82
N ARG A 39 37.22 -5.98 14.36
CA ARG A 39 36.53 -5.92 13.07
C ARG A 39 35.21 -6.67 13.11
N PHE A 40 34.35 -6.34 12.15
CA PHE A 40 33.14 -7.10 11.84
C PHE A 40 33.30 -7.80 10.49
N THR A 41 32.72 -9.00 10.37
CA THR A 41 32.45 -9.59 9.05
C THR A 41 30.96 -9.64 8.81
N LEU A 42 30.53 -9.11 7.67
CA LEU A 42 29.13 -9.05 7.23
C LEU A 42 28.97 -9.84 5.94
N TRP A 43 27.82 -10.48 5.75
CA TRP A 43 27.39 -10.96 4.44
C TRP A 43 26.35 -10.01 3.88
N ILE A 44 26.59 -9.52 2.67
CA ILE A 44 25.78 -8.50 2.03
C ILE A 44 25.27 -8.97 0.66
N SER A 45 24.15 -8.41 0.22
CA SER A 45 23.54 -8.69 -1.08
C SER A 45 22.81 -7.47 -1.64
N ASP A 46 22.95 -7.21 -2.94
CA ASP A 46 22.04 -6.36 -3.73
C ASP A 46 21.11 -7.20 -4.64
N TYR A 47 21.14 -8.52 -4.44
CA TYR A 47 20.42 -9.57 -5.17
C TYR A 47 20.88 -9.77 -6.63
N THR A 48 22.01 -9.19 -7.04
CA THR A 48 22.62 -9.47 -8.34
C THR A 48 23.61 -10.64 -8.27
N GLU A 49 23.73 -11.42 -9.36
CA GLU A 49 24.62 -12.59 -9.40
C GLU A 49 26.01 -12.20 -9.89
N HIS A 50 27.06 -12.72 -9.24
CA HIS A 50 28.44 -12.55 -9.68
C HIS A 50 29.22 -13.89 -9.70
N PRO A 51 29.91 -14.25 -10.80
CA PRO A 51 30.59 -15.56 -10.93
C PRO A 51 31.64 -15.88 -9.86
N ASN A 52 32.30 -14.86 -9.31
CA ASN A 52 33.34 -15.01 -8.29
C ASN A 52 32.83 -14.84 -6.84
N PHE A 53 31.51 -14.89 -6.61
CA PHE A 53 30.98 -14.96 -5.26
C PHE A 53 30.83 -16.39 -4.77
N PHE A 54 30.78 -16.53 -3.44
CA PHE A 54 30.51 -17.80 -2.81
C PHE A 54 29.11 -18.30 -3.22
N ASN A 55 29.01 -19.58 -3.57
CA ASN A 55 27.76 -20.19 -3.97
C ASN A 55 27.03 -20.79 -2.77
N PHE A 56 25.95 -20.15 -2.32
CA PHE A 56 25.10 -20.70 -1.26
C PHE A 56 24.10 -21.72 -1.82
N ALA A 57 24.29 -23.00 -1.52
CA ALA A 57 23.39 -24.05 -1.96
C ALA A 57 22.03 -24.00 -1.27
N ILE A 58 20.97 -24.35 -1.99
CA ILE A 58 19.63 -24.55 -1.40
C ILE A 58 19.66 -25.89 -0.65
N GLN A 59 19.57 -25.86 0.67
CA GLN A 59 19.39 -27.10 1.45
C GLN A 59 18.11 -27.80 1.03
N GLY A 60 18.23 -29.09 0.65
CA GLY A 60 17.18 -29.90 0.03
C GLY A 60 17.43 -30.26 -1.44
N LEU A 61 18.47 -29.70 -2.06
CA LEU A 61 18.90 -30.00 -3.44
C LEU A 61 20.37 -30.49 -3.50
N GLY A 62 20.77 -31.32 -2.54
CA GLY A 62 22.10 -31.94 -2.53
C GLY A 62 22.20 -33.05 -3.56
N SER A 63 22.91 -32.77 -4.65
CA SER A 63 23.43 -33.74 -5.62
C SER A 63 23.96 -35.00 -4.92
N HIS A 64 23.61 -36.17 -5.46
CA HIS A 64 24.35 -37.40 -5.24
C HIS A 64 25.76 -37.25 -5.86
N ALA A 65 26.67 -36.57 -5.16
CA ALA A 65 28.09 -36.76 -5.40
C ALA A 65 28.52 -38.06 -4.69
N PRO A 66 29.34 -38.92 -5.31
CA PRO A 66 29.76 -40.17 -4.69
C PRO A 66 30.55 -39.84 -3.42
N SER A 67 30.07 -40.32 -2.28
CA SER A 67 30.80 -40.25 -1.02
C SER A 67 32.11 -41.02 -1.18
N ASP A 68 33.25 -40.32 -1.14
CA ASP A 68 34.55 -40.96 -0.96
C ASP A 68 34.58 -41.62 0.44
N PRO A 69 34.88 -42.92 0.56
CA PRO A 69 34.97 -43.62 1.84
C PRO A 69 36.08 -43.14 2.79
N TYR A 70 37.04 -42.31 2.35
CA TYR A 70 38.14 -41.84 3.20
C TYR A 70 38.13 -40.33 3.37
N ASN A 71 37.34 -39.91 4.36
CA ASN A 71 37.14 -38.53 4.84
C ASN A 71 38.46 -37.80 5.18
N TYR A 72 39.14 -37.26 4.17
CA TYR A 72 40.23 -36.30 4.30
C TYR A 72 39.97 -35.08 3.38
N GLY A 73 39.43 -34.01 3.99
CA GLY A 73 39.78 -32.63 3.66
C GLY A 73 38.98 -31.88 2.59
N VAL A 74 37.89 -31.22 3.00
CA VAL A 74 37.77 -29.75 3.03
C VAL A 74 36.85 -29.43 4.21
N CYS A 75 37.27 -28.53 5.10
CA CYS A 75 36.56 -28.17 6.33
C CYS A 75 35.11 -27.73 6.06
N SER A 76 34.17 -28.67 6.15
CA SER A 76 32.75 -28.40 6.37
C SER A 76 32.51 -28.41 7.86
N SER A 77 32.71 -27.25 8.48
CA SER A 77 32.22 -27.01 9.83
C SER A 77 31.85 -25.55 9.93
N THR A 78 30.55 -25.30 10.17
CA THR A 78 29.91 -24.10 10.76
C THR A 78 29.07 -23.12 9.92
N THR A 79 28.50 -23.42 8.74
CA THR A 79 27.76 -22.36 7.99
C THR A 79 26.27 -22.53 7.68
N ASP A 80 25.69 -23.74 7.69
CA ASP A 80 24.47 -23.91 6.89
C ASP A 80 23.12 -23.86 7.64
N ALA A 81 23.10 -23.87 8.98
CA ALA A 81 21.82 -23.88 9.71
C ALA A 81 21.11 -22.50 9.74
N ASP A 82 21.87 -21.40 9.59
CA ASP A 82 21.38 -20.03 9.83
C ASP A 82 21.22 -19.19 8.54
N TRP A 83 21.35 -19.79 7.35
CA TRP A 83 21.26 -19.05 6.09
C TRP A 83 19.86 -19.11 5.46
N SER A 84 19.11 -18.02 5.52
CA SER A 84 17.76 -17.93 4.94
C SER A 84 17.73 -17.58 3.44
N GLY A 85 18.90 -17.30 2.84
CA GLY A 85 19.05 -16.77 1.49
C GLY A 85 19.59 -15.33 1.46
N PRO A 86 19.99 -14.82 0.28
CA PRO A 86 19.80 -15.42 -1.03
C PRO A 86 20.77 -16.59 -1.32
N TYR A 87 20.25 -17.62 -1.97
CA TYR A 87 21.00 -18.77 -2.50
C TYR A 87 21.61 -18.44 -3.86
N GLY A 88 22.63 -19.19 -4.26
CA GLY A 88 23.42 -18.93 -5.46
C GLY A 88 24.60 -18.00 -5.17
N LYS A 89 25.10 -17.36 -6.23
CA LYS A 89 26.24 -16.43 -6.16
C LYS A 89 25.79 -14.97 -6.05
N HIS A 90 24.88 -14.71 -5.11
CA HIS A 90 24.27 -13.38 -4.91
C HIS A 90 24.77 -12.62 -3.69
N SER A 91 25.68 -13.23 -2.90
CA SER A 91 26.15 -12.63 -1.65
C SER A 91 27.67 -12.56 -1.58
N MET A 92 28.16 -11.44 -1.07
CA MET A 92 29.59 -11.16 -0.90
C MET A 92 29.88 -10.95 0.58
N GLN A 93 30.99 -11.51 1.07
CA GLN A 93 31.48 -11.22 2.41
C GLN A 93 32.24 -9.90 2.40
N ILE A 94 32.02 -9.08 3.42
CA ILE A 94 32.82 -7.89 3.67
C ILE A 94 33.43 -7.92 5.07
N THR A 95 34.63 -7.38 5.19
CA THR A 95 35.33 -7.20 6.46
C THR A 95 35.48 -5.71 6.75
N CYS A 96 34.95 -5.26 7.88
CA CYS A 96 34.92 -3.87 8.31
C CYS A 96 35.83 -3.67 9.53
N TRP A 97 36.89 -2.89 9.38
CA TRP A 97 37.80 -2.51 10.47
C TRP A 97 37.33 -1.23 11.16
N GLN A 98 37.97 -0.88 12.28
CA GLN A 98 37.81 0.42 12.90
C GLN A 98 38.10 1.57 11.91
N PRO A 99 37.32 2.67 11.94
CA PRO A 99 36.23 3.00 12.90
C PRO A 99 34.85 2.39 12.54
N HIS A 100 34.72 1.72 11.40
CA HIS A 100 33.42 1.24 10.90
C HIS A 100 32.83 0.11 11.75
N ALA A 101 33.69 -0.69 12.38
CA ALA A 101 33.29 -1.72 13.33
C ALA A 101 32.54 -1.13 14.54
N GLU A 102 32.98 0.00 15.08
CA GLU A 102 32.27 0.71 16.14
C GLU A 102 30.93 1.28 15.64
N ALA A 103 30.89 1.82 14.42
CA ALA A 103 29.65 2.30 13.81
C ALA A 103 28.60 1.20 13.60
N ILE A 104 29.03 -0.02 13.24
CA ILE A 104 28.14 -1.20 13.11
C ILE A 104 27.49 -1.51 14.46
N ARG A 105 28.28 -1.48 15.54
CA ARG A 105 27.81 -1.75 16.90
C ARG A 105 26.89 -0.64 17.41
N ALA A 106 27.25 0.62 17.19
CA ALA A 106 26.49 1.78 17.66
C ALA A 106 25.13 1.92 16.98
N ASN A 107 25.01 1.54 15.69
CA ASN A 107 23.77 1.63 14.92
C ASN A 107 22.96 0.32 14.91
N ASP A 108 23.34 -0.68 15.71
CA ASP A 108 22.70 -2.01 15.77
C ASP A 108 22.44 -2.63 14.38
N ILE A 109 23.43 -2.54 13.49
CA ILE A 109 23.32 -3.09 12.14
C ILE A 109 23.22 -4.61 12.25
N SER A 110 22.12 -5.18 11.78
CA SER A 110 21.77 -6.59 11.95
C SER A 110 21.19 -7.18 10.65
N VAL A 111 20.70 -8.43 10.70
CA VAL A 111 20.11 -9.08 9.52
C VAL A 111 18.88 -8.30 9.07
N GLY A 112 18.80 -7.99 7.78
CA GLY A 112 17.72 -7.20 7.19
C GLY A 112 17.99 -5.70 7.16
N SER A 113 19.06 -5.21 7.81
CA SER A 113 19.44 -3.80 7.73
C SER A 113 19.92 -3.44 6.31
N TRP A 114 19.38 -2.36 5.77
CA TRP A 114 19.86 -1.75 4.53
C TRP A 114 21.00 -0.79 4.83
N VAL A 115 22.10 -0.90 4.09
CA VAL A 115 23.29 -0.09 4.32
C VAL A 115 23.84 0.49 3.02
N SER A 116 24.25 1.76 3.09
CA SER A 116 25.09 2.39 2.09
C SER A 116 26.54 2.30 2.53
N ILE A 117 27.38 1.72 1.69
CA ILE A 117 28.81 1.55 1.95
C ILE A 117 29.58 2.31 0.89
N ARG A 118 30.47 3.20 1.34
CA ARG A 118 31.31 4.02 0.47
C ARG A 118 32.76 3.54 0.51
N ASN A 119 33.46 3.70 -0.61
CA ASN A 119 34.89 3.42 -0.72
C ASN A 119 35.26 1.99 -0.25
N LEU A 120 34.41 1.02 -0.57
CA LEU A 120 34.64 -0.40 -0.28
C LEU A 120 35.71 -0.94 -1.24
N GLN A 121 36.81 -1.46 -0.72
CA GLN A 121 37.86 -2.07 -1.53
C GLN A 121 37.48 -3.51 -1.89
N ILE A 122 37.45 -3.85 -3.17
CA ILE A 122 37.15 -5.20 -3.65
C ILE A 122 38.44 -5.94 -3.94
N LYS A 123 38.63 -7.12 -3.35
CA LYS A 123 39.78 -7.99 -3.56
C LYS A 123 39.39 -9.45 -3.41
N PHE A 124 40.21 -10.35 -3.94
CA PHE A 124 40.06 -11.76 -3.59
C PHE A 124 40.36 -11.99 -2.10
N GLY A 125 39.57 -12.87 -1.48
CA GLY A 125 39.78 -13.32 -0.11
C GLY A 125 41.12 -14.03 0.08
N ARG A 126 41.45 -14.39 1.32
CA ARG A 126 42.73 -15.04 1.66
C ARG A 126 42.95 -16.39 0.96
N ASN A 127 41.86 -17.05 0.57
CA ASN A 127 41.85 -18.31 -0.16
C ASN A 127 41.92 -18.11 -1.69
N SER A 128 42.00 -16.86 -2.17
CA SER A 128 42.05 -16.48 -3.58
C SER A 128 40.89 -17.00 -4.45
N SER A 129 39.81 -17.52 -3.86
CA SER A 129 38.74 -18.19 -4.60
C SER A 129 37.50 -17.32 -4.81
N ASN A 130 37.19 -16.44 -3.84
CA ASN A 130 36.01 -15.58 -3.91
C ASN A 130 36.41 -14.11 -3.78
N LEU A 131 35.65 -13.23 -4.44
CA LEU A 131 35.73 -11.80 -4.21
C LEU A 131 35.11 -11.45 -2.85
N GLU A 132 35.80 -10.59 -2.11
CA GLU A 132 35.43 -10.07 -0.81
C GLU A 132 35.61 -8.55 -0.79
N GLY A 133 34.86 -7.88 0.09
CA GLY A 133 35.00 -6.45 0.33
C GLY A 133 35.80 -6.15 1.60
N PHE A 134 36.59 -5.09 1.57
CA PHE A 134 37.45 -4.65 2.66
C PHE A 134 37.18 -3.18 2.95
N LEU A 135 36.60 -2.88 4.11
CA LEU A 135 36.30 -1.51 4.55
C LEU A 135 37.25 -1.12 5.68
N ARG A 136 38.32 -0.41 5.32
CA ARG A 136 39.40 0.00 6.23
C ARG A 136 39.21 1.46 6.66
N GLY A 137 39.82 1.82 7.80
CA GLY A 137 39.94 3.21 8.21
C GLY A 137 40.74 4.05 7.19
N ASP A 138 40.41 5.33 7.11
CA ASP A 138 41.11 6.29 6.26
C ASP A 138 42.35 6.81 7.00
N GLN A 139 43.50 6.88 6.32
CA GLN A 139 44.73 7.41 6.89
C GLN A 139 44.68 8.94 7.05
N LEU A 140 44.00 9.63 6.14
CA LEU A 140 43.87 11.10 6.14
C LEU A 140 42.73 11.56 7.04
N TYR A 141 41.65 10.76 7.12
CA TYR A 141 40.45 11.08 7.89
C TYR A 141 40.06 9.93 8.84
N PRO A 142 40.82 9.66 9.91
CA PRO A 142 40.63 8.48 10.77
C PRO A 142 39.22 8.33 11.36
N ASN A 143 38.51 9.44 11.59
CA ASN A 143 37.17 9.45 12.19
C ASN A 143 36.03 9.31 11.17
N LYS A 144 36.34 9.21 9.87
CA LYS A 144 35.31 9.21 8.83
C LYS A 144 34.69 7.82 8.68
N ILE A 145 33.38 7.75 8.92
CA ILE A 145 32.61 6.51 8.80
C ILE A 145 32.06 6.38 7.37
N TYR A 146 32.27 5.21 6.78
CA TYR A 146 31.91 4.92 5.39
C TYR A 146 30.75 3.94 5.24
N ILE A 147 30.14 3.52 6.36
CA ILE A 147 28.93 2.71 6.41
C ILE A 147 27.81 3.50 7.09
N SER A 148 26.63 3.56 6.47
CA SER A 148 25.45 4.22 7.04
C SER A 148 24.21 3.35 6.83
N VAL A 149 23.36 3.29 7.85
CA VAL A 149 22.06 2.61 7.75
C VAL A 149 21.13 3.45 6.89
N LEU A 150 20.34 2.79 6.05
CA LEU A 150 19.29 3.39 5.25
C LEU A 150 17.94 2.93 5.81
N ASP A 151 16.99 3.86 5.95
CA ASP A 151 15.63 3.54 6.35
C ASP A 151 14.77 3.35 5.08
N PRO A 152 14.29 2.13 4.81
CA PRO A 152 13.41 1.87 3.67
C PRO A 152 11.97 2.39 3.86
N HIS A 153 11.66 2.98 5.02
CA HIS A 153 10.36 3.58 5.31
C HIS A 153 10.37 5.11 5.25
N GLU A 154 11.48 5.74 4.83
CA GLU A 154 11.49 7.16 4.47
C GLU A 154 10.48 7.45 3.34
N ASP A 155 9.90 8.66 3.35
CA ASP A 155 8.89 9.05 2.37
C ASP A 155 9.37 8.83 0.92
N GLY A 156 8.47 8.35 0.07
CA GLY A 156 8.80 7.89 -1.28
C GLY A 156 9.52 8.94 -2.14
N ASP A 157 9.27 10.24 -1.92
CA ASP A 157 9.89 11.33 -2.68
C ASP A 157 11.29 11.71 -2.18
N SER A 158 11.64 11.39 -0.92
CA SER A 158 12.98 11.64 -0.35
C SER A 158 13.90 10.42 -0.42
N MET A 159 13.35 9.24 -0.70
CA MET A 159 14.10 7.98 -0.73
C MET A 159 15.08 7.90 -1.93
N ASP A 160 16.30 7.42 -1.66
CA ASP A 160 17.31 7.16 -2.71
C ASP A 160 16.77 6.18 -3.78
N SER A 161 16.77 6.61 -5.03
CA SER A 161 16.30 5.81 -6.17
C SER A 161 17.06 4.47 -6.30
N ARG A 162 18.33 4.43 -5.86
CA ARG A 162 19.16 3.22 -5.87
C ARG A 162 18.75 2.22 -4.78
N LEU A 163 18.25 2.71 -3.64
CA LEU A 163 17.67 1.85 -2.60
C LEU A 163 16.38 1.21 -3.11
N LYS A 164 15.47 2.00 -3.70
CA LYS A 164 14.23 1.50 -4.32
C LYS A 164 14.52 0.38 -5.32
N GLU A 165 15.48 0.59 -6.21
CA GLU A 165 15.85 -0.41 -7.21
C GLU A 165 16.42 -1.71 -6.58
N THR A 166 17.18 -1.59 -5.49
CA THR A 166 17.70 -2.76 -4.78
C THR A 166 16.57 -3.55 -4.09
N ILE A 167 15.58 -2.85 -3.53
CA ILE A 167 14.37 -3.47 -2.96
C ILE A 167 13.56 -4.18 -4.05
N ARG A 168 13.46 -3.61 -5.27
CA ARG A 168 12.83 -4.30 -6.42
C ARG A 168 13.53 -5.62 -6.73
N ARG A 169 14.86 -5.62 -6.81
CA ARG A 169 15.64 -6.85 -7.06
C ARG A 169 15.42 -7.90 -5.98
N ARG A 170 15.32 -7.49 -4.70
CA ARG A 170 14.96 -8.39 -3.59
C ARG A 170 13.60 -9.05 -3.82
N ARG A 171 12.59 -8.26 -4.19
CA ARG A 171 11.23 -8.75 -4.47
C ARG A 171 11.23 -9.75 -5.60
N ASP A 172 11.87 -9.41 -6.72
CA ASP A 172 11.89 -10.24 -7.92
C ASP A 172 12.64 -11.55 -7.67
N TYR A 173 13.77 -11.50 -6.94
CA TYR A 173 14.47 -12.70 -6.47
C TYR A 173 13.57 -13.61 -5.63
N ASN A 174 12.83 -13.04 -4.68
CA ASN A 174 11.94 -13.82 -3.82
C ASN A 174 10.77 -14.44 -4.59
N LEU A 175 10.23 -13.72 -5.58
CA LEU A 175 9.18 -14.23 -6.46
C LEU A 175 9.69 -15.42 -7.29
N GLU A 176 10.88 -15.30 -7.87
CA GLU A 176 11.50 -16.37 -8.65
C GLU A 176 11.83 -17.58 -7.78
N LYS A 177 12.39 -17.37 -6.58
CA LYS A 177 12.59 -18.42 -5.58
C LYS A 177 11.29 -19.14 -5.22
N LYS A 178 10.19 -18.41 -5.03
CA LYS A 178 8.86 -19.00 -4.74
C LYS A 178 8.36 -19.84 -5.92
N LYS A 179 8.56 -19.38 -7.17
CA LYS A 179 8.23 -20.13 -8.39
C LYS A 179 9.04 -21.42 -8.51
N GLN A 180 10.37 -21.36 -8.32
CA GLN A 180 11.26 -22.52 -8.36
C GLN A 180 10.94 -23.54 -7.27
N LEU A 181 10.62 -23.08 -6.06
CA LEU A 181 10.23 -23.99 -4.97
C LEU A 181 8.89 -24.66 -5.27
N LYS A 182 7.94 -23.95 -5.88
CA LYS A 182 6.65 -24.51 -6.30
C LYS A 182 6.82 -25.55 -7.41
N SER A 183 7.61 -25.24 -8.44
CA SER A 183 7.86 -26.19 -9.54
C SER A 183 8.57 -27.46 -9.06
N LEU A 184 9.52 -27.35 -8.11
CA LEU A 184 10.16 -28.50 -7.48
C LEU A 184 9.19 -29.34 -6.66
N LYS A 185 8.31 -28.71 -5.86
CA LYS A 185 7.25 -29.41 -5.12
C LYS A 185 6.29 -30.13 -6.06
N ASP A 186 5.90 -29.49 -7.16
CA ASP A 186 5.01 -30.08 -8.17
C ASP A 186 5.70 -31.25 -8.90
N ALA A 187 6.98 -31.13 -9.23
CA ALA A 187 7.77 -32.21 -9.81
C ALA A 187 7.95 -33.40 -8.85
N ALA A 188 8.22 -33.14 -7.56
CA ALA A 188 8.32 -34.17 -6.54
C ALA A 188 6.97 -34.89 -6.35
N ASN A 189 5.87 -34.14 -6.29
CA ASN A 189 4.51 -34.68 -6.23
C ASN A 189 4.15 -35.48 -7.48
N ALA A 190 4.56 -35.04 -8.67
CA ALA A 190 4.37 -35.78 -9.91
C ALA A 190 5.22 -37.08 -9.93
N GLY A 191 6.45 -37.03 -9.42
CA GLY A 191 7.30 -38.21 -9.24
C GLY A 191 6.72 -39.22 -8.26
N GLN A 192 6.17 -38.75 -7.13
CA GLN A 192 5.45 -39.60 -6.16
C GLN A 192 4.15 -40.18 -6.77
N LYS A 193 3.40 -39.40 -7.55
CA LYS A 193 2.23 -39.91 -8.29
C LYS A 193 2.60 -40.95 -9.35
N ARG A 194 3.73 -40.80 -10.05
CA ARG A 194 4.24 -41.83 -10.98
C ARG A 194 4.69 -43.09 -10.24
N ARG A 195 5.35 -42.95 -9.10
CA ARG A 195 5.72 -44.09 -8.23
C ARG A 195 4.50 -44.80 -7.64
N ALA A 196 3.45 -44.07 -7.27
CA ALA A 196 2.19 -44.62 -6.79
C ALA A 196 1.38 -45.29 -7.92
N ALA A 197 1.40 -44.72 -9.14
CA ALA A 197 0.76 -45.33 -10.31
C ALA A 197 1.43 -46.63 -10.78
N LEU A 198 2.73 -46.82 -10.49
CA LEU A 198 3.44 -48.08 -10.72
C LEU A 198 3.14 -49.16 -9.65
N GLN A 199 2.44 -48.82 -8.56
CA GLN A 199 2.09 -49.75 -7.49
C GLN A 199 0.59 -50.10 -7.42
N ASP A 200 -0.27 -49.50 -8.25
CA ASP A 200 -1.72 -49.69 -8.16
C ASP A 200 -2.37 -49.86 -9.55
N ASP A 201 -2.07 -50.98 -10.20
CA ASP A 201 -2.83 -51.48 -11.35
C ASP A 201 -4.09 -52.21 -10.88
N SER A 202 -5.04 -51.53 -10.22
CA SER A 202 -6.43 -51.99 -10.17
C SER A 202 -7.46 -50.95 -9.70
N LYS A 203 -7.87 -50.02 -10.60
CA LYS A 203 -9.29 -49.67 -10.91
C LYS A 203 -9.45 -48.28 -11.57
N PRO A 204 -10.44 -48.10 -12.47
CA PRO A 204 -10.67 -46.82 -13.17
C PRO A 204 -11.35 -45.76 -12.28
N ARG A 205 -10.86 -44.52 -12.34
CA ARG A 205 -11.42 -43.34 -11.67
C ARG A 205 -12.64 -42.77 -12.41
N LYS A 206 -13.71 -42.47 -11.66
CA LYS A 206 -14.91 -41.75 -12.13
C LYS A 206 -14.66 -40.23 -12.19
N LYS A 207 -15.20 -39.58 -13.22
CA LYS A 207 -15.13 -38.12 -13.47
C LYS A 207 -15.93 -37.32 -12.43
N ASN A 208 -15.45 -36.11 -12.12
CA ASN A 208 -15.94 -35.26 -11.03
C ASN A 208 -17.10 -34.33 -11.45
N ALA A 209 -18.01 -34.07 -10.50
CA ALA A 209 -19.27 -33.33 -10.67
C ALA A 209 -19.15 -31.82 -11.05
N LYS A 210 -17.93 -31.31 -11.24
CA LYS A 210 -17.66 -29.89 -11.55
C LYS A 210 -17.75 -29.60 -13.05
N GLU A 211 -17.46 -30.58 -13.91
CA GLU A 211 -17.58 -30.46 -15.38
C GLU A 211 -19.06 -30.46 -15.82
N ARG A 212 -19.93 -31.18 -15.10
CA ARG A 212 -21.36 -31.25 -15.41
C ARG A 212 -22.16 -29.98 -15.06
N ARG A 213 -21.55 -29.01 -14.37
CA ARG A 213 -22.18 -27.74 -13.96
C ARG A 213 -21.76 -26.55 -14.82
N ALA A 214 -20.72 -26.70 -15.62
CA ALA A 214 -20.24 -25.67 -16.56
C ALA A 214 -21.07 -25.65 -17.87
N GLU A 215 -21.49 -26.82 -18.37
CA GLU A 215 -22.31 -26.91 -19.58
C GLU A 215 -23.75 -26.38 -19.40
N LYS A 216 -24.25 -26.29 -18.16
CA LYS A 216 -25.63 -25.86 -17.87
C LYS A 216 -25.81 -24.35 -17.68
N ARG A 217 -24.73 -23.55 -17.82
CA ARG A 217 -24.77 -22.08 -17.70
C ARG A 217 -24.50 -21.35 -19.02
N GLN A 218 -24.27 -22.06 -20.12
CA GLN A 218 -24.11 -21.49 -21.46
C GLN A 218 -25.42 -21.47 -22.29
N ALA A 219 -26.58 -21.70 -21.67
CA ALA A 219 -27.87 -21.81 -22.36
C ALA A 219 -28.96 -20.84 -21.86
N ALA A 220 -28.61 -19.74 -21.19
CA ALA A 220 -29.57 -18.72 -20.80
C ALA A 220 -28.92 -17.33 -20.76
N GLY A 221 -29.09 -16.57 -21.83
CA GLY A 221 -28.63 -15.19 -21.89
C GLY A 221 -28.94 -14.56 -23.23
N ASP A 222 -30.24 -14.36 -23.52
CA ASP A 222 -30.68 -13.45 -24.58
C ASP A 222 -31.97 -12.73 -24.18
N ALA A 223 -32.01 -11.45 -24.56
CA ALA A 223 -33.11 -10.48 -24.61
C ALA A 223 -33.31 -9.52 -23.42
N ALA A 224 -32.88 -8.26 -23.61
CA ALA A 224 -33.67 -7.01 -23.49
C ALA A 224 -32.75 -5.78 -23.33
N VAL A 225 -32.91 -4.58 -23.91
CA VAL A 225 -33.72 -3.98 -24.98
C VAL A 225 -32.99 -2.65 -25.31
N LEU A 226 -32.97 -2.25 -26.58
CA LEU A 226 -32.62 -0.88 -27.04
C LEU A 226 -33.80 0.09 -26.86
N LYS A 227 -33.51 1.34 -26.45
CA LYS A 227 -33.90 2.57 -27.17
C LYS A 227 -33.36 3.85 -26.49
N PRO A 228 -32.81 4.81 -27.26
CA PRO A 228 -32.34 6.12 -26.77
C PRO A 228 -33.44 7.18 -26.89
N SER A 229 -33.47 8.13 -25.96
CA SER A 229 -34.26 9.37 -26.08
C SER A 229 -33.37 10.59 -25.86
N SER A 230 -33.27 11.39 -26.92
CA SER A 230 -32.55 12.64 -27.01
C SER A 230 -33.37 13.78 -26.37
N LYS A 231 -32.74 14.62 -25.53
CA LYS A 231 -33.12 16.04 -25.43
C LYS A 231 -31.87 16.90 -25.23
N LYS A 232 -31.68 17.80 -26.20
CA LYS A 232 -30.75 18.93 -26.16
C LYS A 232 -31.23 19.96 -25.14
N GLY A 233 -30.29 20.59 -24.45
CA GLY A 233 -30.49 21.83 -23.72
C GLY A 233 -29.13 22.43 -23.35
N GLN A 234 -28.67 23.42 -24.10
CA GLN A 234 -27.78 24.46 -23.57
C GLN A 234 -28.58 25.29 -22.56
N PRO A 235 -27.94 25.91 -21.56
CA PRO A 235 -27.42 27.27 -21.77
C PRO A 235 -26.10 27.59 -21.06
N LEU A 236 -25.55 28.72 -21.49
CA LEU A 236 -24.51 29.51 -20.83
C LEU A 236 -25.03 30.23 -19.57
N ILE A 237 -24.07 30.86 -18.88
CA ILE A 237 -24.13 32.04 -17.98
C ILE A 237 -24.51 31.79 -16.49
N PRO A 238 -24.26 32.76 -15.58
CA PRO A 238 -23.15 32.88 -14.62
C PRO A 238 -23.55 32.55 -13.16
N GLU A 239 -22.59 32.73 -12.24
CA GLU A 239 -22.70 32.67 -10.77
C GLU A 239 -24.11 32.91 -10.17
N PRO A 240 -24.57 32.01 -9.29
CA PRO A 240 -25.50 32.35 -8.23
C PRO A 240 -24.73 32.44 -6.90
N VAL A 241 -24.27 33.64 -6.55
CA VAL A 241 -24.09 33.95 -5.13
C VAL A 241 -25.50 34.02 -4.54
N VAL A 242 -25.94 32.95 -3.89
CA VAL A 242 -27.24 32.91 -3.21
C VAL A 242 -27.19 33.85 -2.00
N PRO A 243 -27.95 34.97 -1.97
CA PRO A 243 -27.95 35.89 -0.83
C PRO A 243 -28.86 35.34 0.27
N GLY A 244 -28.29 35.07 1.46
CA GLY A 244 -29.08 34.79 2.67
C GLY A 244 -28.64 33.60 3.52
N ILE A 245 -27.78 32.71 3.01
CA ILE A 245 -27.29 31.56 3.78
C ILE A 245 -26.17 31.99 4.72
N LYS A 246 -26.39 31.82 6.03
CA LYS A 246 -25.36 32.03 7.06
C LYS A 246 -24.44 30.81 7.11
N PHE A 247 -23.23 30.97 6.59
CA PHE A 247 -22.19 29.95 6.69
C PHE A 247 -21.57 29.89 8.08
N ASN A 248 -21.05 28.73 8.44
CA ASN A 248 -20.34 28.51 9.69
C ASN A 248 -19.00 29.29 9.67
N PRO A 249 -18.83 30.32 10.51
CA PRO A 249 -17.63 31.16 10.48
C PRO A 249 -16.39 30.44 11.04
N THR A 250 -16.56 29.31 11.72
CA THR A 250 -15.46 28.53 12.28
C THR A 250 -14.77 27.64 11.25
N ILE A 251 -15.36 27.46 10.06
CA ILE A 251 -14.81 26.60 9.01
C ILE A 251 -14.30 27.49 7.88
N LYS A 252 -13.02 27.34 7.57
CA LYS A 252 -12.35 28.04 6.49
C LYS A 252 -11.93 27.06 5.43
N CYS A 253 -12.01 27.49 4.17
CA CYS A 253 -11.46 26.74 3.06
C CYS A 253 -10.39 27.58 2.37
N GLU A 254 -9.39 26.91 1.82
CA GLU A 254 -8.44 27.48 0.89
C GLU A 254 -9.20 27.99 -0.35
N ASN A 255 -8.59 28.88 -1.13
CA ASN A 255 -9.17 29.37 -2.39
C ASN A 255 -10.54 30.05 -2.27
N GLU A 256 -10.75 30.90 -1.25
CA GLU A 256 -12.00 31.67 -1.06
C GLU A 256 -12.42 32.53 -2.27
N LYS A 257 -11.51 32.79 -3.21
CA LYS A 257 -11.74 33.55 -4.44
C LYS A 257 -12.26 32.69 -5.60
N GLN A 258 -12.22 31.36 -5.50
CA GLN A 258 -12.73 30.45 -6.53
C GLN A 258 -14.27 30.43 -6.47
N PRO A 259 -14.96 30.41 -7.63
CA PRO A 259 -16.42 30.27 -7.68
C PRO A 259 -16.88 28.97 -7.02
N LEU A 260 -18.10 29.01 -6.47
CA LEU A 260 -18.73 27.85 -5.86
C LEU A 260 -19.30 26.94 -6.96
N SER A 261 -19.01 25.65 -6.85
CA SER A 261 -19.60 24.58 -7.62
C SER A 261 -20.66 23.84 -6.82
N THR A 262 -21.68 23.37 -7.50
CA THR A 262 -22.78 22.59 -6.90
C THR A 262 -22.47 21.09 -6.91
N VAL A 263 -23.07 20.32 -6.00
CA VAL A 263 -22.85 18.84 -5.98
C VAL A 263 -23.23 18.17 -7.32
N PRO A 264 -24.31 18.56 -8.03
CA PRO A 264 -24.59 18.09 -9.39
C PRO A 264 -23.43 18.30 -10.37
N GLU A 265 -22.80 19.48 -10.37
CA GLU A 265 -21.66 19.79 -11.24
C GLU A 265 -20.46 18.88 -10.94
N LEU A 266 -20.22 18.58 -9.66
CA LEU A 266 -19.17 17.64 -9.25
C LEU A 266 -19.43 16.23 -9.80
N LEU A 267 -20.70 15.82 -9.86
CA LEU A 267 -21.15 14.48 -10.28
C LEU A 267 -21.35 14.35 -11.79
N GLU A 268 -21.35 15.47 -12.53
CA GLU A 268 -21.62 15.49 -13.97
C GLU A 268 -20.64 14.58 -14.74
N GLN A 269 -21.18 13.81 -15.69
CA GLN A 269 -20.38 12.96 -16.56
C GLN A 269 -19.82 13.77 -17.73
N ILE A 270 -18.49 13.90 -17.77
CA ILE A 270 -17.80 14.64 -18.82
C ILE A 270 -17.48 13.72 -19.98
N TYR A 271 -17.64 14.24 -21.20
CA TYR A 271 -17.35 13.53 -22.45
C TYR A 271 -16.28 14.28 -23.24
N VAL A 272 -15.39 13.54 -23.89
CA VAL A 272 -14.42 14.07 -24.85
C VAL A 272 -14.80 13.63 -26.24
N ASP A 273 -14.89 14.59 -27.14
CA ASP A 273 -15.06 14.33 -28.57
C ASP A 273 -13.71 13.87 -29.13
N THR A 274 -13.67 12.65 -29.67
CA THR A 274 -12.48 12.00 -30.22
C THR A 274 -12.82 11.31 -31.53
N VAL A 275 -11.81 10.85 -32.26
CA VAL A 275 -11.98 10.09 -33.50
C VAL A 275 -11.41 8.69 -33.28
N ILE A 276 -12.25 7.67 -33.38
CA ILE A 276 -11.83 6.27 -33.32
C ILE A 276 -11.83 5.74 -34.75
N GLY A 277 -10.65 5.69 -35.37
CA GLY A 277 -10.51 5.35 -36.79
C GLY A 277 -10.94 6.51 -37.69
N LYS A 278 -12.09 6.39 -38.36
CA LYS A 278 -12.67 7.45 -39.22
C LYS A 278 -13.96 8.06 -38.66
N ASP A 279 -14.46 7.54 -37.54
CA ASP A 279 -15.74 7.94 -36.98
C ASP A 279 -15.55 8.86 -35.77
N ALA A 280 -16.33 9.94 -35.72
CA ALA A 280 -16.40 10.80 -34.55
C ALA A 280 -17.13 10.07 -33.41
N ALA A 281 -16.47 9.97 -32.26
CA ALA A 281 -16.96 9.31 -31.07
C ALA A 281 -16.94 10.27 -29.87
N LYS A 282 -17.91 10.14 -28.97
CA LYS A 282 -17.90 10.84 -27.67
C LYS A 282 -17.55 9.83 -26.58
N LEU A 283 -16.38 9.98 -25.98
CA LEU A 283 -15.91 9.07 -24.94
C LEU A 283 -16.20 9.66 -23.55
N PRO A 284 -16.90 8.95 -22.65
CA PRO A 284 -17.04 9.38 -21.27
C PRO A 284 -15.69 9.28 -20.55
N LEU A 285 -15.26 10.35 -19.90
CA LEU A 285 -14.09 10.32 -19.03
C LEU A 285 -14.48 9.74 -17.66
N PRO A 286 -13.75 8.76 -17.13
CA PRO A 286 -14.05 8.22 -15.80
C PRO A 286 -13.88 9.30 -14.71
N PHE A 287 -12.93 10.22 -14.87
CA PHE A 287 -12.68 11.38 -14.01
C PHE A 287 -11.81 12.41 -14.75
N ILE A 288 -11.68 13.62 -14.22
CA ILE A 288 -10.93 14.74 -14.82
C ILE A 288 -9.86 15.37 -13.92
N ASN A 289 -9.64 14.84 -12.71
CA ASN A 289 -8.69 15.39 -11.74
C ASN A 289 -8.91 16.89 -11.43
N ALA A 290 -10.16 17.27 -11.17
CA ALA A 290 -10.54 18.66 -10.91
C ALA A 290 -10.65 19.00 -9.43
N ASN A 291 -10.42 20.27 -9.12
CA ASN A 291 -10.57 20.85 -7.79
C ASN A 291 -11.77 21.80 -7.77
N TYR A 292 -12.69 21.56 -6.84
CA TYR A 292 -13.93 22.30 -6.69
C TYR A 292 -13.96 22.99 -5.33
N ARG A 293 -14.70 24.09 -5.25
CA ARG A 293 -15.11 24.70 -3.99
C ARG A 293 -16.62 24.58 -3.90
N ALA A 294 -17.15 24.00 -2.83
CA ALA A 294 -18.58 23.74 -2.71
C ALA A 294 -19.13 24.23 -1.36
N SER A 295 -20.39 24.63 -1.37
CA SER A 295 -21.17 24.95 -0.17
C SER A 295 -21.99 23.73 0.22
N VAL A 296 -21.72 23.16 1.40
CA VAL A 296 -22.26 21.86 1.79
C VAL A 296 -22.67 21.80 3.28
N ARG A 297 -23.45 20.78 3.63
CA ARG A 297 -23.64 20.29 5.00
C ARG A 297 -23.18 18.84 5.11
N VAL A 298 -22.72 18.43 6.29
CA VAL A 298 -22.45 17.00 6.54
C VAL A 298 -23.77 16.30 6.86
N LYS A 299 -24.15 15.33 6.03
CA LYS A 299 -25.37 14.52 6.21
C LYS A 299 -25.09 13.21 6.94
N ASP A 300 -23.92 12.63 6.72
CA ASP A 300 -23.47 11.38 7.36
C ASP A 300 -21.94 11.28 7.32
N TYR A 301 -21.38 10.25 7.96
CA TYR A 301 -19.95 9.95 7.99
C TYR A 301 -19.66 8.45 8.08
N LEU A 302 -18.47 8.01 7.70
CA LEU A 302 -18.01 6.63 7.92
C LEU A 302 -16.56 6.61 8.37
N PRO A 303 -16.15 5.70 9.27
CA PRO A 303 -16.96 4.68 9.94
C PRO A 303 -18.00 5.23 10.93
N HIS A 304 -18.98 4.42 11.38
CA HIS A 304 -20.05 4.90 12.27
C HIS A 304 -19.56 5.34 13.67
N LYS A 305 -18.41 4.82 14.11
CA LYS A 305 -17.78 5.11 15.40
C LYS A 305 -16.54 5.98 15.18
N LEU A 306 -16.38 7.04 15.98
CA LEU A 306 -15.25 7.96 15.88
C LEU A 306 -13.92 7.27 16.17
N GLU A 307 -13.91 6.24 17.00
CA GLU A 307 -12.73 5.40 17.27
C GLU A 307 -12.24 4.64 16.04
N GLY A 308 -13.02 4.62 14.96
CA GLY A 308 -12.64 4.09 13.65
C GLY A 308 -12.08 5.13 12.68
N PHE A 309 -12.02 6.42 13.05
CA PHE A 309 -11.51 7.47 12.17
C PHE A 309 -9.99 7.43 12.03
N ALA A 310 -9.30 6.88 13.02
CA ALA A 310 -7.88 6.63 12.97
C ALA A 310 -7.62 5.12 12.87
N TYR A 311 -6.69 4.73 12.01
CA TYR A 311 -6.27 3.34 11.86
C TYR A 311 -4.76 3.21 12.11
N PRO A 312 -4.31 2.05 12.63
CA PRO A 312 -2.89 1.82 12.83
C PRO A 312 -2.21 1.71 11.47
N LYS A 313 -1.22 2.57 11.22
CA LYS A 313 -0.25 2.40 10.15
C LYS A 313 0.68 1.27 10.57
N LEU A 314 0.59 0.14 9.86
CA LEU A 314 1.53 -0.95 10.08
C LEU A 314 2.92 -0.50 9.61
N LYS A 315 3.98 -0.99 10.27
CA LYS A 315 5.33 -0.96 9.71
C LYS A 315 5.23 -1.54 8.31
N GLY A 316 5.50 -0.69 7.32
CA GLY A 316 5.25 -1.02 5.93
C GLY A 316 5.94 -2.32 5.57
N ASN A 317 5.34 -3.09 4.66
CA ASN A 317 6.13 -4.09 3.98
C ASN A 317 7.28 -3.36 3.28
N ILE A 318 8.48 -3.96 3.23
CA ILE A 318 9.62 -3.38 2.50
C ILE A 318 9.24 -3.01 1.05
N ASN A 319 8.24 -3.70 0.49
CA ASN A 319 7.73 -3.47 -0.86
C ASN A 319 6.74 -2.30 -0.99
N ASP A 320 6.29 -1.68 0.11
CA ASP A 320 5.34 -0.56 0.06
C ASP A 320 5.93 0.67 -0.63
N CYS A 321 7.27 0.83 -0.58
CA CYS A 321 7.99 1.87 -1.33
C CYS A 321 8.00 1.65 -2.85
N LEU A 322 7.46 0.53 -3.35
CA LEU A 322 7.43 0.15 -4.76
C LEU A 322 6.06 0.37 -5.44
N SER A 323 5.15 1.13 -4.81
CA SER A 323 3.74 1.29 -5.24
C SER A 323 3.52 1.87 -6.64
N ASP A 324 4.57 2.35 -7.30
CA ASP A 324 4.49 3.07 -8.57
C ASP A 324 4.25 2.17 -9.80
N GLU A 325 4.32 0.84 -9.66
CA GLU A 325 4.10 -0.09 -10.78
C GLU A 325 2.88 -1.00 -10.62
N GLU A 326 2.11 -1.08 -11.70
CA GLU A 326 0.97 -1.98 -11.88
C GLU A 326 1.41 -3.43 -11.74
N HIS A 327 1.12 -4.04 -10.58
CA HIS A 327 1.24 -5.49 -10.49
C HIS A 327 0.01 -6.16 -9.90
N GLU A 328 -0.31 -7.31 -10.49
CA GLU A 328 -1.27 -8.29 -10.01
C GLU A 328 -0.98 -8.56 -8.53
N PRO A 329 -1.92 -8.30 -7.61
CA PRO A 329 -1.75 -8.71 -6.23
C PRO A 329 -1.53 -10.22 -6.23
N SER A 330 -0.38 -10.65 -5.73
CA SER A 330 -0.15 -12.05 -5.35
C SER A 330 -1.39 -12.51 -4.57
N ASP A 331 -1.96 -13.65 -4.95
CA ASP A 331 -2.87 -14.44 -4.11
C ASP A 331 -2.07 -14.94 -2.89
N ASP A 332 -1.64 -14.00 -2.05
CA ASP A 332 -1.23 -14.30 -0.70
C ASP A 332 -2.53 -14.54 0.07
N GLU A 333 -2.91 -15.82 0.14
CA GLU A 333 -3.97 -16.31 1.03
C GLU A 333 -3.73 -15.88 2.49
N ASP A 334 -2.49 -15.50 2.84
CA ASP A 334 -2.08 -14.95 4.15
C ASP A 334 -2.48 -13.48 4.39
N ALA A 335 -2.82 -12.71 3.33
CA ALA A 335 -3.30 -11.34 3.51
C ALA A 335 -4.74 -11.31 4.05
N ASN A 336 -5.50 -12.40 3.87
CA ASN A 336 -6.91 -12.49 4.26
C ASN A 336 -7.11 -12.96 5.72
N GLU A 337 -6.03 -13.33 6.43
CA GLU A 337 -6.06 -13.72 7.85
C GLU A 337 -5.54 -12.61 8.80
N MET A 338 -5.23 -11.41 8.29
CA MET A 338 -4.56 -10.34 9.05
C MET A 338 -5.50 -9.31 9.71
N ALA A 339 -6.76 -9.66 9.98
CA ALA A 339 -7.70 -8.74 10.63
C ALA A 339 -7.88 -8.98 12.13
N ARG A 340 -7.33 -10.07 12.70
CA ARG A 340 -7.71 -10.48 14.07
C ARG A 340 -6.75 -10.10 15.19
N PHE A 341 -5.43 -9.92 14.95
CA PHE A 341 -4.51 -9.44 15.99
C PHE A 341 -3.30 -8.71 15.40
N VAL A 342 -3.41 -7.40 15.18
CA VAL A 342 -2.21 -6.55 14.94
C VAL A 342 -1.51 -6.36 16.30
N SER A 343 -0.32 -6.94 16.47
CA SER A 343 0.50 -6.67 17.66
C SER A 343 1.02 -5.24 17.65
N ARG A 344 1.08 -4.60 18.83
CA ARG A 344 1.54 -3.20 18.98
C ARG A 344 2.92 -2.96 18.38
N GLU A 345 3.78 -3.98 18.38
CA GLU A 345 5.13 -3.97 17.82
C GLU A 345 5.19 -3.75 16.30
N LYS A 346 4.09 -4.09 15.59
CA LYS A 346 3.94 -3.91 14.14
C LYS A 346 3.36 -2.55 13.78
N ILE A 347 2.96 -1.72 14.73
CA ILE A 347 2.38 -0.40 14.46
C ILE A 347 3.51 0.63 14.36
N ALA A 348 3.68 1.24 13.20
CA ALA A 348 4.62 2.34 12.95
C ALA A 348 4.04 3.70 13.36
N GLY A 349 2.72 3.84 13.32
CA GLY A 349 2.03 5.08 13.63
C GLY A 349 0.53 4.95 13.49
N TRP A 350 -0.16 6.08 13.46
CA TRP A 350 -1.60 6.16 13.22
C TRP A 350 -1.85 7.14 12.08
N GLU A 351 -2.86 6.86 11.27
CA GLU A 351 -3.29 7.72 10.18
C GLU A 351 -4.79 7.94 10.25
N TRP A 352 -5.25 9.14 9.89
CA TRP A 352 -6.66 9.42 9.72
C TRP A 352 -7.18 8.84 8.41
N ARG A 353 -8.36 8.24 8.45
CA ARG A 353 -9.14 7.87 7.27
C ARG A 353 -10.59 7.70 7.64
N PHE A 354 -11.39 8.64 7.18
CA PHE A 354 -12.84 8.60 7.30
C PHE A 354 -13.47 9.24 6.08
N TYR A 355 -14.78 9.14 5.98
CA TYR A 355 -15.57 9.64 4.87
C TYR A 355 -16.67 10.54 5.40
N LEU A 356 -16.98 11.59 4.67
CA LEU A 356 -18.09 12.49 4.94
C LEU A 356 -19.07 12.41 3.77
N LEU A 357 -20.35 12.28 4.07
CA LEU A 357 -21.42 12.44 3.09
C LEU A 357 -21.82 13.90 3.10
N LEU A 358 -21.50 14.61 2.03
CA LEU A 358 -21.77 16.03 1.87
C LEU A 358 -23.03 16.22 1.06
N GLU A 359 -23.93 17.07 1.54
CA GLU A 359 -25.18 17.45 0.89
C GLU A 359 -25.12 18.92 0.46
N ASP A 360 -25.64 19.20 -0.74
CA ASP A 360 -25.70 20.54 -1.31
C ASP A 360 -26.62 21.48 -0.48
N VAL A 361 -26.31 22.78 -0.44
CA VAL A 361 -27.03 23.77 0.38
C VAL A 361 -28.19 24.43 -0.37
N ARG A 362 -28.42 24.11 -1.66
CA ARG A 362 -29.50 24.69 -2.49
C ARG A 362 -30.86 24.80 -1.77
N ASP A 363 -31.55 25.93 -1.97
CA ASP A 363 -32.83 26.32 -1.32
C ASP A 363 -34.09 25.60 -1.88
N SER A 364 -33.94 24.52 -2.62
CA SER A 364 -35.10 23.75 -3.09
C SER A 364 -35.60 22.84 -1.96
N GLU A 365 -36.60 23.30 -1.21
CA GLU A 365 -37.33 22.44 -0.24
C GLU A 365 -38.10 21.31 -0.94
N THR A 366 -38.30 21.42 -2.25
CA THR A 366 -39.17 20.57 -3.06
C THR A 366 -38.44 19.44 -3.81
N GLU A 367 -37.11 19.51 -3.98
CA GLU A 367 -36.33 18.49 -4.69
C GLU A 367 -35.34 17.78 -3.77
N PRO A 368 -35.11 16.46 -3.94
CA PRO A 368 -34.09 15.76 -3.18
C PRO A 368 -32.72 16.35 -3.50
N LYS A 369 -32.00 16.78 -2.45
CA LYS A 369 -30.66 17.35 -2.57
C LYS A 369 -29.65 16.26 -2.91
N ASP A 370 -28.83 16.54 -3.91
CA ASP A 370 -27.72 15.67 -4.28
C ASP A 370 -26.66 15.62 -3.18
N HIS A 371 -26.02 14.45 -3.07
CA HIS A 371 -25.00 14.20 -2.06
C HIS A 371 -23.81 13.46 -2.66
N VAL A 372 -22.64 13.68 -2.06
CA VAL A 372 -21.40 13.08 -2.51
C VAL A 372 -20.59 12.57 -1.31
N TRP A 373 -20.07 11.35 -1.43
CA TRP A 373 -19.11 10.82 -0.46
C TRP A 373 -17.72 11.37 -0.75
N VAL A 374 -17.13 11.98 0.28
CA VAL A 374 -15.80 12.56 0.23
C VAL A 374 -14.89 11.87 1.22
N THR A 375 -13.73 11.43 0.74
CA THR A 375 -12.67 10.83 1.56
C THR A 375 -11.90 11.92 2.29
N VAL A 376 -11.67 11.73 3.58
CA VAL A 376 -10.76 12.56 4.37
C VAL A 376 -9.53 11.71 4.67
N ASP A 377 -8.46 11.95 3.92
CA ASP A 377 -7.16 11.31 4.08
C ASP A 377 -6.37 11.91 5.28
N ASN A 378 -5.20 11.34 5.58
CA ASN A 378 -4.42 11.76 6.74
C ASN A 378 -4.09 13.25 6.75
N HIS A 379 -3.64 13.78 5.62
CA HIS A 379 -3.26 15.18 5.48
C HIS A 379 -4.49 16.10 5.53
N ALA A 380 -5.56 15.72 4.85
CA ALA A 380 -6.82 16.47 4.89
C ALA A 380 -7.40 16.52 6.31
N ALA A 381 -7.34 15.43 7.06
CA ALA A 381 -7.79 15.39 8.45
C ALA A 381 -6.89 16.20 9.39
N GLN A 382 -5.56 16.13 9.23
CA GLN A 382 -4.63 16.97 9.98
C GLN A 382 -4.89 18.46 9.75
N CYS A 383 -5.17 18.85 8.50
CA CYS A 383 -5.58 20.22 8.18
C CYS A 383 -6.94 20.57 8.79
N LEU A 384 -7.95 19.72 8.58
CA LEU A 384 -9.31 19.92 9.08
C LEU A 384 -9.38 20.07 10.59
N LEU A 385 -8.71 19.16 11.29
CA LEU A 385 -8.81 19.03 12.73
C LEU A 385 -7.68 19.75 13.46
N SER A 386 -6.57 20.08 12.81
CA SER A 386 -5.34 20.54 13.48
C SER A 386 -4.93 19.57 14.60
N MET A 387 -4.91 18.26 14.28
CA MET A 387 -4.61 17.15 15.18
C MET A 387 -3.91 16.02 14.44
N ASP A 388 -2.93 15.39 15.08
CA ASP A 388 -2.34 14.15 14.59
C ASP A 388 -3.18 12.93 14.98
N ALA A 389 -3.16 11.93 14.11
CA ALA A 389 -3.86 10.67 14.35
C ALA A 389 -3.22 9.92 15.52
N CYS A 390 -4.06 9.27 16.33
CA CYS A 390 -3.62 8.47 17.47
C CYS A 390 -4.57 7.31 17.69
N ASP A 391 -4.24 6.46 18.68
CA ASP A 391 -5.13 5.38 19.11
C ASP A 391 -6.34 5.93 19.86
N LEU A 392 -7.41 6.22 19.12
CA LEU A 392 -8.65 6.76 19.66
C LEU A 392 -9.42 5.77 20.55
N ARG A 393 -9.09 4.47 20.50
CA ARG A 393 -9.75 3.47 21.37
C ARG A 393 -9.20 3.51 22.78
N ASN A 394 -7.92 3.84 22.91
CA ASN A 394 -7.22 3.91 24.19
C ASN A 394 -7.06 5.36 24.70
N SER A 395 -7.23 6.37 23.85
CA SER A 395 -7.01 7.78 24.19
C SER A 395 -8.34 8.53 24.33
N LYS A 396 -8.94 8.48 25.53
CA LYS A 396 -10.27 9.09 25.78
C LYS A 396 -10.27 10.62 25.64
N ASP A 397 -9.19 11.29 26.05
CA ASP A 397 -9.10 12.75 26.01
C ASP A 397 -8.94 13.30 24.58
N THR A 398 -8.20 12.60 23.73
CA THR A 398 -8.10 12.97 22.31
C THR A 398 -9.40 12.69 21.58
N LEU A 399 -10.10 11.61 21.93
CA LEU A 399 -11.43 11.30 21.39
C LEU A 399 -12.49 12.34 21.80
N SER A 400 -12.47 12.84 23.04
CA SER A 400 -13.39 13.92 23.45
C SER A 400 -13.09 15.23 22.73
N THR A 401 -11.81 15.56 22.54
CA THR A 401 -11.36 16.72 21.76
C THR A 401 -11.80 16.60 20.30
N LEU A 402 -11.64 15.42 19.70
CA LEU A 402 -12.08 15.11 18.33
C LEU A 402 -13.59 15.33 18.19
N ARG A 403 -14.38 14.78 19.12
CA ARG A 403 -15.84 14.95 19.17
C ARG A 403 -16.22 16.43 19.24
N GLN A 404 -15.58 17.20 20.12
CA GLN A 404 -15.85 18.63 20.25
C GLN A 404 -15.54 19.39 18.95
N LYS A 405 -14.41 19.10 18.29
CA LYS A 405 -14.08 19.72 16.99
C LYS A 405 -15.09 19.37 15.90
N LEU A 406 -15.46 18.10 15.81
CA LEU A 406 -16.42 17.64 14.82
C LEU A 406 -17.85 18.14 15.08
N PHE A 407 -18.21 18.44 16.33
CA PHE A 407 -19.47 19.14 16.64
C PHE A 407 -19.57 20.50 15.93
N TYR A 408 -18.46 21.24 15.77
CA TYR A 408 -18.48 22.46 14.96
C TYR A 408 -18.71 22.17 13.47
N LEU A 409 -18.34 20.99 12.99
CA LEU A 409 -18.54 20.58 11.59
C LEU A 409 -19.96 20.12 11.30
N TRP A 410 -20.55 19.33 12.20
CA TRP A 410 -21.80 18.62 11.93
C TRP A 410 -22.86 18.68 13.04
N GLY A 411 -22.67 19.52 14.06
CA GLY A 411 -23.64 19.70 15.14
C GLY A 411 -23.97 18.40 15.87
N ASP A 412 -25.26 18.14 16.07
CA ASP A 412 -25.79 16.98 16.82
C ASP A 412 -25.89 15.68 15.98
N LEU A 413 -25.17 15.61 14.86
CA LEU A 413 -25.21 14.47 13.95
C LEU A 413 -24.72 13.16 14.61
N GLU A 414 -23.68 13.21 15.44
CA GLU A 414 -23.14 12.02 16.13
C GLU A 414 -24.17 11.43 17.10
N GLU A 415 -24.82 12.27 17.90
CA GLU A 415 -25.83 11.89 18.88
C GLU A 415 -27.03 11.25 18.20
N ARG A 416 -27.55 11.88 17.13
CA ARG A 416 -28.69 11.35 16.37
C ARG A 416 -28.38 10.03 15.70
N LYS A 417 -27.19 9.92 15.10
CA LYS A 417 -26.75 8.69 14.45
C LYS A 417 -26.57 7.55 15.46
N SER A 418 -26.01 7.85 16.62
CA SER A 418 -25.86 6.88 17.72
C SER A 418 -27.23 6.37 18.20
N GLN A 419 -28.21 7.25 18.38
CA GLN A 419 -29.58 6.86 18.74
C GLN A 419 -30.23 5.99 17.67
N LYS A 420 -30.09 6.34 16.38
CA LYS A 420 -30.60 5.55 15.26
C LYS A 420 -30.00 4.14 15.24
N LEU A 421 -28.69 4.02 15.42
CA LEU A 421 -28.01 2.72 15.45
C LEU A 421 -28.45 1.87 16.65
N LEU A 422 -28.64 2.47 17.83
CA LEU A 422 -29.18 1.77 19.00
C LEU A 422 -30.61 1.27 18.77
N ARG A 423 -31.46 2.05 18.10
CA ARG A 423 -32.82 1.62 17.72
C ARG A 423 -32.78 0.44 16.76
N ILE A 424 -31.93 0.50 15.72
CA ILE A 424 -31.73 -0.61 14.77
C ILE A 424 -31.24 -1.87 15.51
N GLU A 425 -30.23 -1.75 16.38
CA GLU A 425 -29.71 -2.89 17.14
C GLU A 425 -30.77 -3.50 18.07
N LYS A 426 -31.58 -2.68 18.73
CA LYS A 426 -32.71 -3.15 19.56
C LYS A 426 -33.75 -3.89 18.71
N ALA A 427 -34.15 -3.32 17.57
CA ALA A 427 -35.10 -3.94 16.66
C ALA A 427 -34.58 -5.26 16.10
N GLU A 428 -33.30 -5.34 15.72
CA GLU A 428 -32.68 -6.59 15.27
C GLU A 428 -32.62 -7.65 16.38
N LYS A 429 -32.30 -7.26 17.62
CA LYS A 429 -32.32 -8.18 18.77
C LYS A 429 -33.73 -8.71 19.05
N GLN A 430 -34.75 -7.85 18.97
CA GLN A 430 -36.15 -8.24 19.14
C GLN A 430 -36.63 -9.17 18.01
N ALA A 431 -36.28 -8.86 16.76
CA ALA A 431 -36.59 -9.70 15.60
C ALA A 431 -35.95 -11.09 15.72
N ARG A 432 -34.70 -11.18 16.17
CA ARG A 432 -34.01 -12.45 16.44
C ARG A 432 -34.62 -13.23 17.61
N ALA A 433 -35.26 -12.55 18.55
CA ALA A 433 -35.92 -13.16 19.70
C ALA A 433 -37.37 -13.62 19.40
N HIS A 434 -37.88 -13.44 18.17
CA HIS A 434 -39.27 -13.73 17.79
C HIS A 434 -40.30 -13.10 18.76
N ALA A 435 -39.96 -11.96 19.36
CA ALA A 435 -40.87 -11.23 20.23
C ALA A 435 -41.94 -10.51 19.39
N ALA A 436 -43.14 -10.35 19.93
CA ALA A 436 -44.18 -9.51 19.33
C ALA A 436 -43.66 -8.06 19.18
N PRO A 437 -44.09 -7.31 18.15
CA PRO A 437 -43.74 -5.90 18.01
C PRO A 437 -44.08 -5.15 19.30
N ALA A 438 -43.19 -4.25 19.73
CA ALA A 438 -43.51 -3.33 20.83
C ALA A 438 -44.73 -2.49 20.45
N ASP A 439 -45.55 -2.17 21.46
CA ASP A 439 -46.82 -1.48 21.31
C ASP A 439 -46.67 -0.14 20.57
N SER A 440 -47.67 0.18 19.77
CA SER A 440 -47.68 1.19 18.71
C SER A 440 -47.83 2.64 19.22
N ASP A 441 -47.23 2.97 20.36
CA ASP A 441 -47.31 4.32 20.97
C ASP A 441 -45.99 5.12 20.90
N ASP A 442 -44.92 4.54 20.33
CA ASP A 442 -43.65 5.23 20.02
C ASP A 442 -43.53 5.62 18.52
N GLU A 443 -44.64 5.59 17.76
CA GLU A 443 -44.73 6.06 16.37
C GLU A 443 -44.95 7.58 16.24
N GLU A 444 -44.72 8.36 17.31
CA GLU A 444 -44.62 9.81 17.18
C GLU A 444 -43.16 10.25 16.97
N VAL A 445 -42.99 11.00 15.88
CA VAL A 445 -41.80 11.74 15.42
C VAL A 445 -40.73 10.96 14.63
N SER A 446 -41.13 10.26 13.56
CA SER A 446 -40.25 10.00 12.40
C SER A 446 -40.18 11.19 11.43
N ALA A 447 -40.44 12.42 11.89
CA ALA A 447 -40.05 13.58 11.13
C ALA A 447 -38.52 13.56 11.05
N ALA A 448 -37.97 13.43 9.84
CA ALA A 448 -36.55 13.55 9.57
C ALA A 448 -36.11 14.98 9.91
N VAL A 449 -35.92 15.26 11.20
CA VAL A 449 -35.34 16.52 11.64
C VAL A 449 -33.91 16.52 11.10
N GLU A 450 -33.59 17.48 10.25
CA GLU A 450 -32.22 17.68 9.75
C GLU A 450 -31.29 18.00 10.94
N PRO A 451 -30.03 17.53 10.95
CA PRO A 451 -29.06 17.87 12.00
C PRO A 451 -28.95 19.39 12.15
N THR A 452 -28.64 19.89 13.35
CA THR A 452 -28.55 21.33 13.62
C THR A 452 -27.29 21.99 13.05
N ASN A 453 -26.68 21.38 12.03
CA ASN A 453 -25.42 21.83 11.48
C ASN A 453 -25.59 23.04 10.57
N ILE A 454 -24.61 23.93 10.63
CA ILE A 454 -24.56 25.14 9.83
C ILE A 454 -23.80 24.82 8.53
N PRO A 455 -24.33 25.18 7.35
CA PRO A 455 -23.60 25.09 6.09
C PRO A 455 -22.18 25.65 6.18
N PHE A 456 -21.26 25.08 5.43
CA PHE A 456 -19.90 25.60 5.29
C PHE A 456 -19.39 25.47 3.86
N THR A 457 -18.35 26.23 3.54
CA THR A 457 -17.63 26.09 2.28
C THR A 457 -16.41 25.21 2.47
N CYS A 458 -16.17 24.28 1.56
CA CYS A 458 -14.99 23.41 1.57
C CYS A 458 -14.42 23.20 0.16
N CYS A 459 -13.18 22.70 0.10
CA CYS A 459 -12.58 22.29 -1.17
C CYS A 459 -12.63 20.77 -1.34
N ILE A 460 -13.04 20.35 -2.54
CA ILE A 460 -13.23 18.95 -2.92
C ILE A 460 -12.40 18.64 -4.17
N LYS A 461 -11.50 17.67 -4.09
CA LYS A 461 -10.72 17.17 -5.23
C LYS A 461 -11.40 15.93 -5.80
N GLN A 462 -11.53 15.86 -7.12
CA GLN A 462 -11.95 14.65 -7.83
C GLN A 462 -10.70 13.89 -8.28
N TYR A 463 -10.69 12.57 -8.15
CA TYR A 463 -9.58 11.72 -8.61
C TYR A 463 -10.06 10.32 -8.98
N GLY A 464 -9.21 9.57 -9.68
CA GLY A 464 -9.48 8.19 -10.07
C GLY A 464 -8.72 7.18 -9.20
N VAL A 465 -9.37 6.07 -8.87
CA VAL A 465 -8.75 4.90 -8.24
C VAL A 465 -8.99 3.67 -9.10
N LYS A 466 -7.98 2.81 -9.28
CA LYS A 466 -8.14 1.53 -9.97
C LYS A 466 -8.73 0.48 -9.04
N LEU A 467 -9.81 -0.16 -9.45
CA LEU A 467 -10.43 -1.28 -8.75
C LEU A 467 -10.38 -2.53 -9.62
N ARG A 468 -10.31 -3.71 -9.00
CA ARG A 468 -10.46 -4.98 -9.70
C ARG A 468 -11.86 -5.06 -10.32
N GLU A 469 -11.94 -5.47 -11.57
CA GLU A 469 -13.17 -5.62 -12.32
C GLU A 469 -13.13 -6.95 -13.08
N ALA A 470 -14.06 -7.84 -12.74
CA ALA A 470 -14.14 -9.16 -13.38
C ALA A 470 -14.85 -9.09 -14.73
N ASP A 471 -15.68 -8.07 -14.93
CA ASP A 471 -16.40 -7.83 -16.17
C ASP A 471 -15.50 -7.08 -17.17
N ALA A 472 -15.03 -7.79 -18.19
CA ALA A 472 -14.18 -7.20 -19.24
C ALA A 472 -14.85 -6.03 -19.97
N GLY A 473 -16.19 -5.95 -20.02
CA GLY A 473 -16.92 -4.84 -20.62
C GLY A 473 -16.86 -3.55 -19.80
N LYS A 474 -16.47 -3.64 -18.52
CA LYS A 474 -16.34 -2.50 -17.59
C LYS A 474 -14.88 -2.19 -17.22
N ALA A 475 -13.94 -3.01 -17.69
CA ALA A 475 -12.53 -2.87 -17.40
C ALA A 475 -11.89 -1.76 -18.25
N ASP A 476 -12.10 -0.50 -17.85
CA ASP A 476 -11.60 0.70 -18.53
C ASP A 476 -10.24 1.20 -17.99
N ALA A 477 -9.59 0.44 -17.10
CA ALA A 477 -8.32 0.80 -16.45
C ALA A 477 -7.20 -0.24 -16.65
N GLY A 478 -7.28 -1.03 -17.72
CA GLY A 478 -6.37 -2.15 -18.02
C GLY A 478 -7.00 -3.51 -17.74
N GLU A 479 -6.26 -4.59 -18.01
CA GLU A 479 -6.77 -5.96 -17.86
C GLU A 479 -7.23 -6.21 -16.41
N GLY A 480 -8.50 -6.60 -16.26
CA GLY A 480 -9.13 -6.89 -14.97
C GLY A 480 -9.29 -5.68 -14.04
N LYS A 481 -9.22 -4.44 -14.56
CA LYS A 481 -9.28 -3.21 -13.74
C LYS A 481 -10.23 -2.15 -14.30
N ARG A 482 -10.93 -1.45 -13.41
CA ARG A 482 -11.83 -0.33 -13.71
C ARG A 482 -11.45 0.92 -12.93
N TRP A 483 -11.63 2.10 -13.53
CA TRP A 483 -11.52 3.37 -12.85
C TRP A 483 -12.78 3.67 -12.04
N GLN A 484 -12.58 4.01 -10.78
CA GLN A 484 -13.62 4.54 -9.91
C GLN A 484 -13.35 6.01 -9.67
N ARG A 485 -14.31 6.86 -10.05
CA ARG A 485 -14.34 8.27 -9.67
C ARG A 485 -14.53 8.37 -8.17
N MET A 486 -13.65 9.12 -7.52
CA MET A 486 -13.65 9.38 -6.09
C MET A 486 -13.55 10.89 -5.83
N TYR A 487 -13.98 11.30 -4.65
CA TYR A 487 -13.88 12.68 -4.17
C TYR A 487 -13.13 12.69 -2.84
N GLY A 488 -12.32 13.72 -2.62
CA GLY A 488 -11.50 13.88 -1.42
C GLY A 488 -11.57 15.30 -0.89
N LEU A 489 -11.53 15.45 0.43
CA LEU A 489 -11.48 16.76 1.08
C LEU A 489 -10.03 17.27 0.99
N PHE A 490 -9.85 18.57 0.81
CA PHE A 490 -8.55 19.21 0.99
C PHE A 490 -8.73 20.66 1.43
N GLY A 491 -7.64 21.28 1.91
CA GLY A 491 -7.59 22.72 2.18
C GLY A 491 -8.71 23.27 3.07
N THR A 492 -9.33 22.46 3.91
CA THR A 492 -10.47 22.87 4.75
C THR A 492 -10.04 22.71 6.21
N GLN A 493 -10.26 23.74 7.02
CA GLN A 493 -9.80 23.81 8.41
C GLN A 493 -10.93 24.29 9.34
N ILE A 494 -11.06 23.64 10.50
CA ILE A 494 -11.85 24.14 11.62
C ILE A 494 -10.95 25.08 12.44
N SER A 495 -11.15 26.39 12.30
CA SER A 495 -10.46 27.43 13.06
C SER A 495 -11.30 27.81 14.29
N LEU A 496 -10.93 27.25 15.45
CA LEU A 496 -11.52 27.56 16.76
C LEU A 496 -10.74 28.65 17.49
#